data_AF-A0A1F9K0Z4-F1
#
_entry.id   AF-A0A1F9K0Z4-F1
#
_cell.length_a   1.000
_cell.length_b   1.000
_cell.length_c   1.000
_cell.angle_alpha   90.00
_cell.angle_beta   90.00
_cell.angle_gamma   90.00
#
_symmetry.space_group_name_H-M   'P 1'
#
loop_
_entity.id
_entity.type
_entity.pdbx_description
1 polymer ?
#
loop_
_entity_poly.entity_id
_entity_poly.type
_entity_poly.pdbx_seq_one_letter_code
_entity_poly.pdbx_strand_id
1 'polypeptide(L)'
;MIFVLAIMLTLLAIFTPLAMDKLAQSKTAKAQADIDAIAAALTNFFSDFANFPSCEAADCDPLNDAANNLRFLAVGTGSGDLSAVYPSDTGALWSLTTQDDPTEERNNFHNHVVANNPNANGTVNEAGIDYKTTKWRGPYIAKLAEDPWGSTYIIHIGAMQKNGCPVGSTGTAPACTAPATGRQGWIISAGPDGNLDTDDAATQLSGDDIGYIFFTQ
;
A
#
# COMPACT_ATOMS: atom_id res chain seq x y z
N MET A 1 -2.68 40.44 37.56
CA MET A 1 -3.03 39.22 36.80
C MET A 1 -3.28 39.47 35.31
N ILE A 2 -3.96 40.56 34.91
CA ILE A 2 -4.24 40.87 33.48
C ILE A 2 -2.97 40.93 32.60
N PHE A 3 -1.87 41.51 33.09
CA PHE A 3 -0.61 41.58 32.33
C PHE A 3 0.03 40.21 32.06
N VAL A 4 -0.04 39.29 33.02
CA VAL A 4 0.52 37.93 32.87
C VAL A 4 -0.29 37.14 31.84
N LEU A 5 -1.62 37.26 31.89
CA LEU A 5 -2.52 36.67 30.89
C LEU A 5 -2.27 37.24 29.49
N ALA A 6 -2.08 38.55 29.37
CA ALA A 6 -1.77 39.18 28.08
C ALA A 6 -0.46 38.64 27.48
N ILE A 7 0.59 38.48 28.29
CA ILE A 7 1.89 37.94 27.85
C ILE A 7 1.78 36.45 27.49
N MET A 8 1.02 35.66 28.25
CA MET A 8 0.81 34.23 27.92
C MET A 8 0.06 34.07 26.59
N LEU A 9 -0.98 34.87 26.35
CA LEU A 9 -1.76 34.79 25.12
C LEU A 9 -0.95 35.19 23.87
N THR A 10 -0.10 36.23 23.98
CA THR A 10 0.77 36.61 22.87
C THR A 10 1.85 35.57 22.60
N LEU A 11 2.42 34.95 23.64
CA LEU A 11 3.39 33.87 23.48
C LEU A 11 2.77 32.65 22.81
N LEU A 12 1.58 32.25 23.26
CA LEU A 12 0.81 31.15 22.65
C LEU A 12 0.54 31.43 21.18
N ALA A 13 0.11 32.64 20.82
CA ALA A 13 -0.19 33.01 19.43
C ALA A 13 1.01 32.91 18.48
N ILE A 14 2.23 33.16 18.96
CA ILE A 14 3.45 33.04 18.16
C ILE A 14 3.92 31.57 18.10
N PHE A 15 3.75 30.82 19.18
CA PHE A 15 4.31 29.48 19.31
C PHE A 15 3.46 28.38 18.63
N THR A 16 2.13 28.52 18.62
CA THR A 16 1.24 27.53 17.99
C THR A 16 1.54 27.23 16.52
N PRO A 17 1.72 28.21 15.61
CA PRO A 17 2.00 27.90 14.20
C PRO A 17 3.31 27.10 14.03
N LEU A 18 4.36 27.46 14.79
CA LEU A 18 5.63 26.74 14.75
C LEU A 18 5.49 25.28 15.21
N ALA A 19 4.73 25.05 16.28
CA ALA A 19 4.47 23.71 16.78
C ALA A 19 3.68 22.87 15.76
N MET A 20 2.69 23.45 15.09
CA MET A 20 1.90 22.79 14.05
C MET A 20 2.75 22.40 12.83
N ASP A 21 3.64 23.29 12.37
CA ASP A 21 4.54 23.00 11.25
C ASP A 21 5.51 21.85 11.57
N LYS A 22 5.99 21.77 12.82
CA LYS A 22 6.86 20.66 13.26
C LYS A 22 6.13 19.34 13.33
N LEU A 23 4.85 19.35 13.72
CA LEU A 23 4.01 18.15 13.68
C LEU A 23 3.77 17.70 12.24
N ALA A 24 3.45 18.63 11.33
CA ALA A 24 3.27 18.32 9.90
C ALA A 24 4.55 17.72 9.29
N GLN A 25 5.71 18.35 9.52
CA GLN A 25 7.01 17.83 9.08
C GLN A 25 7.31 16.44 9.64
N SER A 26 6.97 16.21 10.92
CA SER A 26 7.16 14.89 11.55
C SER A 26 6.27 13.82 10.94
N LYS A 27 5.03 14.17 10.54
CA LYS A 27 4.13 13.24 9.85
C LYS A 27 4.68 12.91 8.47
N THR A 28 5.03 13.89 7.65
CA THR A 28 5.65 13.66 6.34
C THR A 28 6.93 12.82 6.44
N ALA A 29 7.81 13.12 7.40
CA ALA A 29 9.03 12.35 7.62
C ALA A 29 8.75 10.90 8.04
N LYS A 30 7.71 10.69 8.87
CA LYS A 30 7.25 9.35 9.22
C LYS A 30 6.71 8.61 8.00
N ALA A 31 5.87 9.25 7.19
CA ALA A 31 5.31 8.62 6.00
C ALA A 31 6.40 8.17 5.02
N GLN A 32 7.41 9.00 4.79
CA GLN A 32 8.57 8.63 3.98
C GLN A 32 9.34 7.44 4.55
N ALA A 33 9.59 7.42 5.87
CA ALA A 33 10.28 6.32 6.52
C ALA A 33 9.50 4.99 6.44
N ASP A 34 8.18 5.05 6.54
CA ASP A 34 7.31 3.89 6.39
C ASP A 34 7.34 3.38 4.93
N ILE A 35 7.28 4.27 3.93
CA ILE A 35 7.41 3.93 2.50
C ILE A 35 8.75 3.24 2.21
N ASP A 36 9.86 3.75 2.76
CA ASP A 36 11.18 3.14 2.60
C ASP A 36 11.25 1.74 3.24
N ALA A 37 10.60 1.55 4.38
CA ALA A 37 10.49 0.25 5.03
C ALA A 37 9.65 -0.75 4.20
N ILE A 38 8.55 -0.29 3.60
CA ILE A 38 7.71 -1.08 2.69
C ILE A 38 8.52 -1.52 1.46
N ALA A 39 9.27 -0.60 0.85
CA ALA A 39 10.13 -0.90 -0.30
C ALA A 39 11.23 -1.92 0.05
N ALA A 40 11.84 -1.81 1.23
CA ALA A 40 12.81 -2.80 1.71
C ALA A 40 12.16 -4.18 1.90
N ALA A 41 10.94 -4.24 2.44
CA ALA A 41 10.19 -5.48 2.61
C ALA A 41 9.86 -6.14 1.26
N LEU A 42 9.41 -5.35 0.28
CA LEU A 42 9.17 -5.80 -1.10
C LEU A 42 10.44 -6.32 -1.76
N THR A 43 11.58 -5.65 -1.56
CA THR A 43 12.88 -6.08 -2.09
C THR A 43 13.33 -7.42 -1.50
N ASN A 44 13.17 -7.60 -0.18
CA ASN A 44 13.51 -8.86 0.48
C ASN A 44 12.60 -10.00 0.03
N PHE A 45 11.29 -9.74 -0.09
CA PHE A 45 10.35 -10.70 -0.65
C PHE A 45 10.75 -11.08 -2.09
N PHE A 46 11.07 -10.10 -2.92
CA PHE A 46 11.51 -10.35 -4.30
C PHE A 46 12.80 -11.16 -4.36
N SER A 47 13.74 -10.98 -3.44
CA SER A 47 14.96 -11.79 -3.35
C SER A 47 14.68 -13.28 -3.15
N ASP A 48 13.64 -13.62 -2.38
CA ASP A 48 13.28 -15.01 -2.10
C ASP A 48 12.42 -15.65 -3.21
N PHE A 49 11.54 -14.86 -3.83
CA PHE A 49 10.53 -15.37 -4.78
C PHE A 49 10.79 -15.02 -6.25
N ALA A 50 11.70 -14.09 -6.53
CA ALA A 50 11.94 -13.47 -7.84
C ALA A 50 10.69 -12.86 -8.48
N ASN A 51 9.67 -12.54 -7.66
CA ASN A 51 8.42 -11.91 -8.04
C ASN A 51 7.92 -11.06 -6.87
N PHE A 52 7.03 -10.12 -7.13
CA PHE A 52 6.40 -9.33 -6.08
C PHE A 52 5.20 -10.08 -5.47
N PRO A 53 4.81 -9.76 -4.23
CA PRO A 53 3.72 -10.48 -3.59
C PRO A 53 2.39 -10.22 -4.29
N SER A 54 1.78 -11.23 -4.92
CA SER A 54 0.44 -11.10 -5.48
C SER A 54 -0.40 -12.36 -5.35
N CYS A 55 -0.07 -13.28 -4.44
CA CYS A 55 -0.68 -14.60 -4.45
C CYS A 55 -2.22 -14.56 -4.28
N GLU A 56 -2.90 -15.30 -5.14
CA GLU A 56 -4.34 -15.50 -5.18
C GLU A 56 -4.62 -17.01 -5.12
N ALA A 57 -5.06 -17.52 -3.97
CA ALA A 57 -5.47 -18.92 -3.80
C ALA A 57 -4.38 -20.01 -4.04
N ALA A 58 -4.73 -21.11 -4.73
CA ALA A 58 -4.14 -22.45 -4.62
C ALA A 58 -2.76 -22.66 -5.27
N ASP A 59 -2.17 -21.63 -5.89
CA ASP A 59 -0.77 -21.67 -6.29
C ASP A 59 -0.19 -20.25 -6.20
N CYS A 60 0.60 -19.98 -5.16
CA CYS A 60 1.37 -18.74 -5.05
C CYS A 60 2.55 -18.67 -6.07
N ASP A 61 2.32 -19.12 -7.30
CA ASP A 61 3.16 -18.89 -8.46
C ASP A 61 2.53 -17.78 -9.33
N PRO A 62 2.84 -16.51 -9.03
CA PRO A 62 2.24 -15.37 -9.72
C PRO A 62 2.58 -15.30 -11.22
N LEU A 63 3.54 -16.11 -11.70
CA LEU A 63 3.88 -16.20 -13.12
C LEU A 63 2.94 -17.12 -13.91
N ASN A 64 2.32 -18.09 -13.23
CA ASN A 64 1.51 -19.14 -13.84
C ASN A 64 0.03 -19.08 -13.44
N ASP A 65 -0.31 -18.26 -12.45
CA ASP A 65 -1.70 -18.02 -12.07
C ASP A 65 -2.33 -16.92 -12.93
N ALA A 66 -3.02 -17.36 -14.00
CA ALA A 66 -3.76 -16.46 -14.89
C ALA A 66 -5.05 -15.90 -14.27
N ALA A 67 -5.49 -16.42 -13.11
CA ALA A 67 -6.67 -15.96 -12.39
C ALA A 67 -6.35 -14.82 -11.40
N ASN A 68 -5.06 -14.62 -11.08
CA ASN A 68 -4.61 -13.55 -10.20
C ASN A 68 -5.05 -12.17 -10.71
N ASN A 69 -5.87 -11.45 -9.96
CA ASN A 69 -6.41 -10.14 -10.31
C ASN A 69 -5.94 -9.02 -9.36
N LEU A 70 -4.94 -9.29 -8.51
CA LEU A 70 -4.53 -8.38 -7.45
C LEU A 70 -3.83 -7.13 -8.03
N ARG A 71 -4.55 -6.00 -8.00
CA ARG A 71 -4.10 -4.71 -8.56
C ARG A 71 -3.21 -3.92 -7.61
N PHE A 72 -3.61 -3.86 -6.35
CA PHE A 72 -2.87 -3.16 -5.31
C PHE A 72 -2.77 -3.98 -4.04
N LEU A 73 -1.81 -3.59 -3.19
CA LEU A 73 -1.77 -4.00 -1.80
C LEU A 73 -1.99 -2.77 -0.91
N ALA A 74 -2.84 -2.92 0.09
CA ALA A 74 -3.06 -1.93 1.13
C ALA A 74 -2.22 -2.26 2.35
N VAL A 75 -1.53 -1.26 2.89
CA VAL A 75 -0.70 -1.40 4.09
C VAL A 75 -1.42 -0.80 5.28
N GLY A 76 -1.71 -1.63 6.28
CA GLY A 76 -2.38 -1.24 7.52
C GLY A 76 -2.06 -2.21 8.66
N THR A 77 -2.82 -2.12 9.75
CA THR A 77 -2.58 -2.93 10.94
C THR A 77 -3.34 -4.26 10.91
N GLY A 78 -2.65 -5.36 11.16
CA GLY A 78 -3.25 -6.69 11.28
C GLY A 78 -3.54 -7.37 9.95
N SER A 79 -4.26 -8.49 9.98
CA SER A 79 -4.51 -9.39 8.83
C SER A 79 -5.92 -9.30 8.24
N GLY A 80 -6.75 -8.39 8.77
CA GLY A 80 -8.14 -8.23 8.36
C GLY A 80 -8.33 -7.29 7.18
N ASP A 81 -9.59 -7.02 6.85
CA ASP A 81 -9.97 -6.09 5.81
C ASP A 81 -9.56 -4.65 6.19
N LEU A 82 -9.02 -3.93 5.21
CA LEU A 82 -8.53 -2.56 5.33
C LEU A 82 -9.38 -1.55 4.54
N SER A 83 -10.47 -1.97 3.89
CA SER A 83 -11.30 -1.09 3.04
C SER A 83 -11.87 0.12 3.77
N ALA A 84 -12.17 -0.02 5.06
CA ALA A 84 -12.65 1.06 5.91
C ALA A 84 -11.63 2.21 6.11
N VAL A 85 -10.35 1.96 5.83
CA VAL A 85 -9.25 2.92 5.97
C VAL A 85 -8.50 3.14 4.66
N TYR A 86 -9.10 2.79 3.52
CA TYR A 86 -8.55 3.20 2.23
C TYR A 86 -8.59 4.72 2.08
N PRO A 87 -7.58 5.30 1.42
CA PRO A 87 -7.66 6.69 1.02
C PRO A 87 -8.83 6.89 0.05
N SER A 88 -9.36 8.11 0.03
CA SER A 88 -10.32 8.51 -1.00
C SER A 88 -9.64 8.49 -2.37
N ASP A 89 -10.39 8.09 -3.39
CA ASP A 89 -9.90 8.01 -4.77
C ASP A 89 -10.85 8.77 -5.69
N THR A 90 -10.82 10.10 -5.54
CA THR A 90 -11.72 10.99 -6.27
C THR A 90 -11.43 10.92 -7.76
N GLY A 91 -12.42 10.47 -8.55
CA GLY A 91 -12.25 10.27 -10.00
C GLY A 91 -11.85 8.85 -10.38
N ALA A 92 -11.75 7.92 -9.42
CA ALA A 92 -11.42 6.51 -9.63
C ALA A 92 -10.05 6.30 -10.32
N LEU A 93 -9.06 7.13 -9.98
CA LEU A 93 -7.70 7.08 -10.52
C LEU A 93 -7.04 5.72 -10.24
N TRP A 94 -7.35 5.14 -9.08
CA TRP A 94 -6.87 3.82 -8.65
C TRP A 94 -7.96 2.76 -8.69
N SER A 95 -9.23 3.18 -8.72
CA SER A 95 -10.40 2.33 -8.62
C SER A 95 -10.29 1.34 -7.45
N LEU A 96 -10.01 1.85 -6.25
CA LEU A 96 -9.74 1.02 -5.05
C LEU A 96 -10.93 0.15 -4.64
N THR A 97 -12.16 0.63 -4.87
CA THR A 97 -13.41 -0.04 -4.47
C THR A 97 -13.93 -1.06 -5.48
N THR A 98 -13.25 -1.23 -6.63
CA THR A 98 -13.67 -2.15 -7.71
C THR A 98 -12.70 -3.31 -7.90
N GLN A 99 -11.87 -3.62 -6.90
CA GLN A 99 -11.03 -4.81 -6.94
C GLN A 99 -11.96 -6.05 -6.91
N ASP A 100 -12.11 -6.71 -8.07
CA ASP A 100 -13.07 -7.78 -8.40
C ASP A 100 -12.82 -9.13 -7.67
N ASP A 101 -12.46 -9.12 -6.38
CA ASP A 101 -12.57 -10.30 -5.52
C ASP A 101 -13.37 -9.96 -4.24
N PRO A 102 -14.34 -10.80 -3.81
CA PRO A 102 -15.13 -10.57 -2.60
C PRO A 102 -14.36 -10.60 -1.28
N THR A 103 -13.04 -10.81 -1.29
CA THR A 103 -12.20 -10.89 -0.08
C THR A 103 -11.13 -9.81 -0.08
N GLU A 104 -11.53 -8.59 0.29
CA GLU A 104 -10.66 -7.41 0.44
C GLU A 104 -9.46 -7.69 1.37
N GLU A 105 -9.53 -8.69 2.26
CA GLU A 105 -8.41 -9.14 3.08
C GLU A 105 -7.19 -9.62 2.26
N ARG A 106 -7.40 -10.04 1.01
CA ARG A 106 -6.33 -10.49 0.11
C ARG A 106 -5.44 -9.37 -0.39
N ASN A 107 -5.89 -8.13 -0.39
CA ASN A 107 -5.03 -7.00 -0.71
C ASN A 107 -4.23 -6.51 0.49
N ASN A 108 -4.46 -7.07 1.68
CA ASN A 108 -3.72 -6.67 2.87
C ASN A 108 -2.26 -7.12 2.78
N PHE A 109 -1.35 -6.15 2.68
CA PHE A 109 0.09 -6.36 2.61
C PHE A 109 0.64 -7.24 3.74
N HIS A 110 0.07 -7.13 4.94
CA HIS A 110 0.46 -7.94 6.11
C HIS A 110 0.36 -9.45 5.83
N ASN A 111 -0.70 -9.87 5.13
CA ASN A 111 -0.95 -11.27 4.81
C ASN A 111 0.15 -11.85 3.91
N HIS A 112 0.71 -11.04 3.04
CA HIS A 112 1.78 -11.45 2.14
C HIS A 112 3.16 -11.49 2.81
N VAL A 113 3.51 -10.42 3.54
CA VAL A 113 4.91 -10.21 3.96
C VAL A 113 5.18 -10.44 5.45
N VAL A 114 4.14 -10.55 6.28
CA VAL A 114 4.27 -10.79 7.72
C VAL A 114 3.74 -12.16 8.10
N ALA A 115 2.50 -12.48 7.71
CA ALA A 115 1.80 -13.68 8.19
C ALA A 115 2.02 -14.93 7.32
N ASN A 116 2.41 -14.77 6.05
CA ASN A 116 2.34 -15.82 5.05
C ASN A 116 0.97 -16.51 4.99
N ASN A 117 -0.06 -15.72 4.72
CA ASN A 117 -1.46 -16.13 4.57
C ASN A 117 -2.15 -15.26 3.50
N PRO A 118 -1.60 -15.17 2.27
CA PRO A 118 -2.07 -14.25 1.23
C PRO A 118 -3.53 -14.47 0.79
N ASN A 119 -4.07 -15.66 1.00
CA ASN A 119 -5.47 -15.98 0.71
C ASN A 119 -6.45 -15.58 1.83
N ALA A 120 -5.94 -15.05 2.96
CA ALA A 120 -6.69 -14.66 4.14
C ALA A 120 -7.62 -15.74 4.74
N ASN A 121 -7.33 -17.04 4.54
CA ASN A 121 -8.22 -18.13 4.97
C ASN A 121 -8.12 -18.48 6.47
N GLY A 122 -7.18 -17.84 7.19
CA GLY A 122 -6.95 -18.02 8.62
C GLY A 122 -5.92 -19.11 8.97
N THR A 123 -5.40 -19.83 7.98
CA THR A 123 -4.35 -20.84 8.12
C THR A 123 -3.05 -20.30 7.54
N VAL A 124 -2.10 -19.95 8.40
CA VAL A 124 -0.78 -19.46 7.96
C VAL A 124 0.10 -20.61 7.46
N ASN A 125 0.91 -20.35 6.44
CA ASN A 125 1.90 -21.28 5.87
C ASN A 125 1.28 -22.59 5.32
N GLU A 126 0.08 -22.52 4.76
CA GLU A 126 -0.62 -23.68 4.21
C GLU A 126 0.12 -24.26 3.00
N ALA A 127 0.52 -25.52 3.10
CA ALA A 127 1.33 -26.16 2.09
C ALA A 127 0.55 -26.35 0.78
N GLY A 128 1.09 -25.82 -0.31
CA GLY A 128 0.47 -25.90 -1.63
C GLY A 128 -0.65 -24.89 -1.84
N ILE A 129 -0.86 -23.96 -0.90
CA ILE A 129 -1.75 -22.82 -1.07
C ILE A 129 -0.96 -21.53 -0.88
N ASP A 130 -0.29 -21.36 0.26
CA ASP A 130 0.50 -20.17 0.58
C ASP A 130 1.91 -20.20 -0.04
N TYR A 131 2.68 -19.12 0.17
CA TYR A 131 4.06 -19.07 -0.27
C TYR A 131 4.86 -20.23 0.35
N LYS A 132 5.59 -20.94 -0.52
CA LYS A 132 6.41 -22.09 -0.11
C LYS A 132 7.35 -21.70 1.03
N THR A 133 7.18 -22.33 2.19
CA THR A 133 7.97 -22.07 3.41
C THR A 133 9.47 -22.35 3.25
N THR A 134 9.86 -23.10 2.22
CA THR A 134 11.27 -23.30 1.85
C THR A 134 11.92 -22.07 1.20
N LYS A 135 11.11 -21.16 0.65
CA LYS A 135 11.54 -19.88 0.10
C LYS A 135 11.17 -18.70 1.00
N TRP A 136 10.02 -18.75 1.66
CA TRP A 136 9.57 -17.68 2.54
C TRP A 136 10.47 -17.56 3.77
N ARG A 137 11.14 -16.41 3.93
CA ARG A 137 12.05 -16.11 5.06
C ARG A 137 11.53 -14.98 5.95
N GLY A 138 10.27 -14.60 5.78
CA GLY A 138 9.66 -13.52 6.54
C GLY A 138 9.52 -13.83 8.05
N PRO A 139 9.03 -12.87 8.84
CA PRO A 139 8.44 -11.58 8.43
C PRO A 139 9.44 -10.63 7.77
N TYR A 140 9.06 -9.99 6.66
CA TYR A 140 9.92 -9.06 5.93
C TYR A 140 9.86 -7.63 6.47
N ILE A 141 8.88 -7.34 7.34
CA ILE A 141 8.71 -6.07 8.05
C ILE A 141 8.09 -6.35 9.42
N ALA A 142 8.58 -5.65 10.45
CA ALA A 142 8.20 -5.92 11.84
C ALA A 142 6.99 -5.12 12.31
N LYS A 143 6.74 -3.95 11.72
CA LYS A 143 5.65 -3.07 12.10
C LYS A 143 5.01 -2.48 10.85
N LEU A 144 3.71 -2.70 10.74
CA LEU A 144 2.83 -2.09 9.76
C LEU A 144 1.80 -1.26 10.52
N ALA A 145 1.47 -0.10 9.96
CA ALA A 145 0.41 0.77 10.43
C ALA A 145 -0.10 1.56 9.23
N GLU A 146 -1.28 2.16 9.42
CA GLU A 146 -1.78 3.20 8.53
C GLU A 146 -0.81 4.39 8.52
N ASP A 147 -0.96 5.25 7.53
CA ASP A 147 -0.19 6.47 7.41
C ASP A 147 -0.47 7.45 8.58
N PRO A 148 0.33 8.50 8.75
CA PRO A 148 0.19 9.45 9.85
C PRO A 148 -1.14 10.24 9.88
N TRP A 149 -1.97 10.12 8.85
CA TRP A 149 -3.27 10.76 8.71
C TRP A 149 -4.43 9.77 8.83
N GLY A 150 -4.14 8.47 8.84
CA GLY A 150 -5.09 7.40 9.14
C GLY A 150 -5.53 6.59 7.94
N SER A 151 -4.94 6.83 6.76
CA SER A 151 -5.22 6.09 5.54
C SER A 151 -4.18 5.00 5.30
N THR A 152 -4.53 3.92 4.63
CA THR A 152 -3.55 2.90 4.24
C THR A 152 -2.60 3.42 3.16
N TYR A 153 -1.35 2.96 3.18
CA TYR A 153 -0.50 3.09 2.00
C TYR A 153 -1.00 2.16 0.89
N ILE A 154 -0.92 2.62 -0.35
CA ILE A 154 -1.27 1.83 -1.53
C ILE A 154 0.00 1.48 -2.30
N ILE A 155 0.13 0.20 -2.65
CA ILE A 155 1.23 -0.33 -3.46
C ILE A 155 0.65 -0.81 -4.78
N HIS A 156 1.13 -0.30 -5.90
CA HIS A 156 0.64 -0.69 -7.23
C HIS A 156 1.24 -2.02 -7.71
N ILE A 157 0.84 -3.12 -7.07
CA ILE A 157 1.44 -4.43 -7.32
C ILE A 157 1.19 -4.95 -8.73
N GLY A 158 0.04 -4.63 -9.32
CA GLY A 158 -0.30 -4.98 -10.70
C GLY A 158 0.68 -4.39 -11.72
N ALA A 159 1.21 -3.19 -11.48
CA ALA A 159 2.23 -2.58 -12.33
C ALA A 159 3.64 -3.16 -12.09
N MET A 160 3.85 -3.90 -11.01
CA MET A 160 5.14 -4.49 -10.66
C MET A 160 5.32 -5.92 -11.18
N GLN A 161 4.23 -6.64 -11.47
CA GLN A 161 4.31 -8.02 -11.93
C GLN A 161 4.80 -8.14 -13.37
N LYS A 162 5.55 -9.21 -13.67
CA LYS A 162 6.06 -9.53 -15.01
C LYS A 162 4.93 -9.73 -16.04
N ASN A 163 3.75 -10.16 -15.59
CA ASN A 163 2.54 -10.31 -16.40
C ASN A 163 1.60 -9.08 -16.31
N GLY A 164 2.10 -7.98 -15.72
CA GLY A 164 1.40 -6.81 -15.16
C GLY A 164 -0.10 -6.70 -15.44
N CYS A 165 -0.93 -6.78 -14.42
CA CYS A 165 -2.37 -6.82 -14.61
C CYS A 165 -2.92 -5.47 -15.15
N PRO A 166 -3.58 -5.45 -16.32
CA PRO A 166 -4.29 -4.26 -16.75
C PRO A 166 -5.50 -4.02 -15.84
N VAL A 167 -5.76 -2.76 -15.51
CA VAL A 167 -6.98 -2.37 -14.82
C VAL A 167 -8.20 -2.62 -15.72
N GLY A 168 -9.25 -3.21 -15.11
CA GLY A 168 -10.64 -3.16 -15.57
C GLY A 168 -11.14 -4.31 -16.44
N SER A 169 -12.15 -5.03 -15.96
CA SER A 169 -13.41 -5.18 -16.68
C SER A 169 -14.51 -5.69 -15.75
N THR A 170 -15.45 -4.80 -15.44
CA THR A 170 -16.84 -5.08 -15.07
C THR A 170 -17.30 -6.51 -15.44
N GLY A 171 -17.36 -7.39 -14.44
CA GLY A 171 -18.04 -8.69 -14.55
C GLY A 171 -17.21 -9.87 -15.07
N THR A 172 -15.91 -9.72 -15.35
CA THR A 172 -15.00 -10.88 -15.55
C THR A 172 -13.57 -10.44 -15.25
N ALA A 173 -12.87 -11.15 -14.36
CA ALA A 173 -11.49 -10.84 -13.98
C ALA A 173 -10.61 -10.64 -15.24
N PRO A 174 -9.89 -9.51 -15.38
CA PRO A 174 -8.98 -9.33 -16.50
C PRO A 174 -7.88 -10.39 -16.40
N ALA A 175 -7.77 -11.25 -17.41
CA ALA A 175 -6.72 -12.26 -17.44
C ALA A 175 -5.36 -11.55 -17.45
N CYS A 176 -4.48 -11.86 -16.48
CA CYS A 176 -3.13 -11.28 -16.41
C CYS A 176 -2.23 -11.95 -17.45
N THR A 177 -2.52 -11.67 -18.72
CA THR A 177 -1.84 -12.21 -19.89
C THR A 177 -0.89 -11.22 -20.55
N ALA A 178 -0.88 -9.95 -20.14
CA ALA A 178 -0.04 -8.92 -20.73
C ALA A 178 0.26 -7.78 -19.74
N PRO A 179 1.50 -7.28 -19.68
CA PRO A 179 1.88 -6.24 -18.73
C PRO A 179 1.12 -4.92 -18.90
N ALA A 180 0.86 -4.25 -17.78
CA ALA A 180 0.24 -2.94 -17.67
C ALA A 180 1.16 -1.84 -18.22
N THR A 181 1.30 -1.82 -19.54
CA THR A 181 2.20 -0.92 -20.26
C THR A 181 1.85 0.53 -19.95
N GLY A 182 2.82 1.31 -19.46
CA GLY A 182 2.63 2.71 -19.10
C GLY A 182 2.22 2.98 -17.65
N ARG A 183 1.96 1.95 -16.84
CA ARG A 183 1.72 2.11 -15.39
C ARG A 183 3.01 2.06 -14.59
N GLN A 184 2.98 2.69 -13.42
CA GLN A 184 4.13 2.79 -12.53
C GLN A 184 3.89 1.98 -11.26
N GLY A 185 4.91 1.23 -10.81
CA GLY A 185 4.92 0.52 -9.55
C GLY A 185 5.11 1.49 -8.38
N TRP A 186 4.06 2.22 -8.04
CA TRP A 186 4.05 3.18 -6.94
C TRP A 186 3.99 2.52 -5.56
N ILE A 187 4.60 3.18 -4.59
CA ILE A 187 4.30 3.03 -3.15
C ILE A 187 3.92 4.44 -2.68
N ILE A 188 2.69 4.63 -2.22
CA ILE A 188 2.11 5.96 -2.00
C ILE A 188 1.22 6.03 -0.76
N SER A 189 1.24 7.18 -0.09
CA SER A 189 0.26 7.62 0.91
C SER A 189 -0.50 8.82 0.34
N ALA A 190 -1.79 8.88 0.64
CA ALA A 190 -2.70 9.96 0.22
C ALA A 190 -2.52 11.26 1.01
N GLY A 191 -1.47 11.35 1.82
CA GLY A 191 -1.10 12.59 2.48
C GLY A 191 -2.13 13.14 3.49
N PRO A 192 -1.97 14.42 3.86
CA PRO A 192 -2.83 15.12 4.81
C PRO A 192 -4.33 15.15 4.52
N ASP A 193 -4.75 15.25 3.27
CA ASP A 193 -6.16 15.33 2.92
C ASP A 193 -6.84 13.97 2.77
N GLY A 194 -6.04 12.90 2.66
CA GLY A 194 -6.50 11.52 2.57
C GLY A 194 -7.10 11.17 1.23
N ASN A 195 -6.91 11.99 0.19
CA ASN A 195 -7.32 11.74 -1.18
C ASN A 195 -6.10 11.42 -2.06
N LEU A 196 -6.18 10.35 -2.83
CA LEU A 196 -5.18 10.06 -3.87
C LEU A 196 -5.38 11.05 -5.02
N ASP A 197 -4.42 11.95 -5.16
CA ASP A 197 -4.36 12.96 -6.23
C ASP A 197 -3.49 12.51 -7.42
N THR A 198 -2.57 11.58 -7.17
CA THR A 198 -1.62 11.02 -8.13
C THR A 198 -2.28 9.87 -8.86
N ASP A 199 -2.37 9.96 -10.18
CA ASP A 199 -2.91 8.90 -11.03
C ASP A 199 -1.98 7.66 -11.08
N ASP A 200 -2.58 6.47 -11.23
CA ASP A 200 -1.85 5.18 -11.21
C ASP A 200 -0.83 5.02 -12.36
N ALA A 201 -0.96 5.81 -13.42
CA ALA A 201 -0.05 5.93 -14.55
C ALA A 201 0.82 7.20 -14.53
N ALA A 202 0.66 8.08 -13.54
CA ALA A 202 1.45 9.29 -13.42
C ALA A 202 2.94 8.98 -13.24
N THR A 203 3.81 9.82 -13.81
CA THR A 203 5.27 9.71 -13.68
C THR A 203 5.84 10.61 -12.58
N GLN A 204 4.99 11.34 -11.88
CA GLN A 204 5.34 12.28 -10.81
C GLN A 204 4.16 12.40 -9.84
N LEU A 205 4.45 12.75 -8.58
CA LEU A 205 3.43 13.03 -7.58
C LEU A 205 2.58 14.23 -7.97
N SER A 206 1.32 14.21 -7.52
CA SER A 206 0.35 15.28 -7.60
C SER A 206 -0.22 15.54 -6.20
N GLY A 207 -0.72 16.75 -5.95
CA GLY A 207 -1.38 17.06 -4.69
C GLY A 207 -0.45 17.09 -3.48
N ASP A 208 -0.93 16.56 -2.36
CA ASP A 208 -0.19 16.38 -1.11
C ASP A 208 0.25 14.92 -0.88
N ASP A 209 0.06 14.05 -1.88
CA ASP A 209 0.52 12.67 -1.87
C ASP A 209 2.01 12.55 -1.60
N ILE A 210 2.40 11.48 -0.91
CA ILE A 210 3.78 11.17 -0.58
C ILE A 210 4.09 9.76 -1.06
N GLY A 211 5.12 9.63 -1.90
CA GLY A 211 5.46 8.34 -2.50
C GLY A 211 6.59 8.44 -3.49
N TYR A 212 6.92 7.29 -4.07
CA TYR A 212 7.78 7.24 -5.25
C TYR A 212 7.47 6.01 -6.09
N ILE A 213 7.94 6.09 -7.34
CA ILE A 213 7.91 4.96 -8.27
C ILE A 213 9.02 4.01 -7.86
N PHE A 214 8.63 2.87 -7.31
CA PHE A 214 9.55 1.81 -6.89
C PHE A 214 9.95 0.90 -8.06
N PHE A 215 9.06 0.73 -9.04
CA PHE A 215 9.30 -0.14 -10.19
C PHE A 215 8.73 0.45 -11.48
N THR A 216 9.48 0.31 -12.57
CA THR A 216 9.09 0.73 -13.93
C THR A 216 9.25 -0.46 -14.87
N GLN A 217 8.27 -0.68 -15.76
CA GLN A 217 8.35 -1.70 -16.81
C GLN A 217 9.04 -1.21 -18.08
#